data_AF-A0A161IN99-F1
#
_entry.id   AF-A0A161IN99-F1
#
_cell.length_a   1.000
_cell.length_b   1.000
_cell.length_c   1.000
_cell.angle_alpha   90.00
_cell.angle_beta   90.00
_cell.angle_gamma   90.00
#
_symmetry.space_group_name_H-M   'P 1'
#
loop_
_entity.id
_entity.type
_entity.pdbx_description
1 polymer ?
#
loop_
_entity_poly.entity_id
_entity_poly.type
_entity_poly.pdbx_seq_one_letter_code
_entity_poly.pdbx_strand_id
1 'polypeptide(L)'
;MASGGSKYAIYAEETENINTGGSGKLNVAVCGAEAAQTSSSNGGSATRQYLQEFIENTLKDGNKNWPTSKAAGVRNGDNPPSKTNDNAKAVAKDLVALNSEEKTIVAGLLAKTIEGGVVIEMCLSPST
;
A
#
# COMPACT_ATOMS: atom_id res chain seq x y z
N MET A 1 2.54 -6.07 -32.97
CA MET A 1 2.07 -4.90 -32.20
C MET A 1 1.72 -5.40 -30.80
N ALA A 2 2.58 -5.18 -29.80
CA ALA A 2 2.28 -5.64 -28.43
C ALA A 2 1.07 -4.84 -27.90
N SER A 3 -0.04 -5.52 -27.67
CA SER A 3 -1.23 -4.94 -27.06
C SER A 3 -0.89 -4.64 -25.59
N GLY A 4 -0.55 -3.38 -25.30
CA GLY A 4 -0.22 -2.93 -23.96
C GLY A 4 -1.49 -2.82 -23.11
N GLY A 5 -1.91 -3.92 -22.49
CA GLY A 5 -2.98 -3.89 -21.49
C GLY A 5 -2.62 -2.96 -20.32
N SER A 6 -3.64 -2.35 -19.70
CA SER A 6 -3.48 -1.45 -18.55
C SER A 6 -2.63 -2.10 -17.45
N LYS A 7 -1.65 -1.36 -16.92
CA LYS A 7 -0.74 -1.79 -15.87
C LYS A 7 -1.25 -1.33 -14.51
N TYR A 8 -1.07 -2.18 -13.52
CA TYR A 8 -1.30 -1.88 -12.11
C TYR A 8 0.03 -1.63 -11.39
N ALA A 9 -0.03 -0.93 -10.27
CA ALA A 9 1.14 -0.82 -9.40
C ALA A 9 1.49 -2.20 -8.81
N ILE A 10 2.76 -2.39 -8.45
CA ILE A 10 3.25 -3.59 -7.77
C ILE A 10 3.58 -3.19 -6.33
N TYR A 11 3.09 -3.96 -5.35
CA TYR A 11 3.50 -3.76 -3.97
C TYR A 11 4.96 -4.16 -3.79
N ALA A 12 5.74 -3.27 -3.19
CA ALA A 12 7.17 -3.45 -2.97
C ALA A 12 7.59 -2.83 -1.63
N GLU A 13 8.86 -3.03 -1.28
CA GLU A 13 9.45 -2.50 -0.05
C GLU A 13 9.55 -0.98 -0.03
N GLU A 14 9.71 -0.37 -1.20
CA GLU A 14 9.89 1.06 -1.38
C GLU A 14 9.07 1.54 -2.58
N THR A 15 8.49 2.74 -2.45
CA THR A 15 7.81 3.41 -3.54
C THR A 15 8.83 3.93 -4.54
N GLU A 16 8.76 3.37 -5.74
CA GLU A 16 9.40 3.86 -6.95
C GLU A 16 8.33 3.86 -8.05
N ASN A 17 7.50 4.91 -8.05
CA ASN A 17 6.30 5.00 -8.87
C ASN A 17 6.36 6.24 -9.76
N ILE A 18 7.04 6.11 -10.89
CA ILE A 18 7.49 7.25 -11.69
C ILE A 18 6.88 7.21 -13.09
N ASN A 19 6.38 8.36 -13.54
CA ASN A 19 5.89 8.54 -14.90
C ASN A 19 7.01 9.09 -15.81
N THR A 20 8.02 8.28 -16.10
CA THR A 20 9.06 8.59 -17.09
C THR A 20 8.88 7.73 -18.32
N GLY A 21 8.79 8.39 -19.49
CA GLY A 21 8.42 7.80 -20.77
C GLY A 21 9.24 6.56 -21.16
N GLY A 22 8.69 5.38 -20.89
CA GLY A 22 9.21 4.08 -21.34
C GLY A 22 10.12 3.32 -20.37
N SER A 23 10.40 3.83 -19.16
CA SER A 23 11.26 3.13 -18.17
C SER A 23 10.80 3.26 -16.72
N GLY A 24 9.60 3.79 -16.50
CA GLY A 24 9.04 4.02 -15.17
C GLY A 24 8.88 2.71 -14.39
N LYS A 25 9.44 2.68 -13.18
CA LYS A 25 9.07 1.68 -12.17
C LYS A 25 7.69 2.07 -11.63
N LEU A 26 6.85 1.08 -11.35
CA LEU A 26 5.49 1.25 -10.84
C LEU A 26 5.33 0.54 -9.49
N ASN A 27 6.38 0.61 -8.68
CA ASN A 27 6.44 -0.01 -7.38
C ASN A 27 5.84 0.95 -6.34
N VAL A 28 4.97 0.46 -5.47
CA VAL A 28 4.33 1.25 -4.42
C VAL A 28 4.48 0.56 -3.06
N ALA A 29 4.69 1.35 -2.02
CA ALA A 29 4.70 0.90 -0.64
C ALA A 29 3.49 1.43 0.17
N VAL A 30 2.54 2.11 -0.50
CA VAL A 30 1.32 2.64 0.11
C VAL A 30 0.12 1.75 -0.26
N CYS A 31 -0.65 1.30 0.74
CA CYS A 31 -1.88 0.53 0.54
C CYS A 31 -2.85 1.27 -0.37
N GLY A 32 -3.33 0.61 -1.41
CA GLY A 32 -4.28 1.15 -2.38
C GLY A 32 -3.68 2.17 -3.37
N ALA A 33 -2.36 2.37 -3.40
CA ALA A 33 -1.74 3.28 -4.34
C ALA A 33 -1.84 2.78 -5.79
N GLU A 34 -2.17 3.69 -6.69
CA GLU A 34 -2.27 3.42 -8.12
C GLU A 34 -0.93 3.58 -8.84
N ALA A 35 -0.80 2.96 -10.01
CA ALA A 35 0.35 3.17 -10.88
C ALA A 35 0.37 4.62 -11.37
N ALA A 36 1.55 5.23 -11.41
CA ALA A 36 1.73 6.57 -11.96
C ALA A 36 1.37 6.69 -13.45
N GLN A 37 1.32 5.56 -14.16
CA GLN A 37 0.87 5.44 -15.55
C GLN A 37 0.32 4.03 -15.81
N THR A 38 -0.70 3.92 -16.65
CA THR A 38 -1.36 2.64 -16.97
C THR A 38 -0.88 2.03 -18.28
N SER A 39 -0.16 2.77 -19.12
CA SER A 39 0.30 2.33 -20.45
C SER A 39 1.79 2.02 -20.52
N SER A 40 2.43 1.68 -19.39
CA SER A 40 3.87 1.43 -19.37
C SER A 40 4.26 0.15 -20.11
N SER A 41 5.28 0.25 -20.97
CA SER A 41 5.96 -0.89 -21.60
C SER A 41 6.88 -1.64 -20.63
N ASN A 42 7.27 -0.98 -19.53
CA ASN A 42 8.26 -1.46 -18.57
C ASN A 42 7.75 -1.27 -17.13
N GLY A 43 7.79 -2.30 -16.30
CA GLY A 43 7.30 -2.25 -14.92
C GLY A 43 5.77 -2.35 -14.78
N GLY A 44 5.32 -2.45 -13.53
CA GLY A 44 3.91 -2.68 -13.19
C GLY A 44 3.44 -4.10 -13.44
N SER A 45 2.30 -4.46 -12.84
CA SER A 45 1.69 -5.77 -12.97
C SER A 45 0.64 -5.78 -14.09
N ALA A 46 0.52 -6.91 -14.78
CA ALA A 46 -0.58 -7.16 -15.70
C ALA A 46 -1.90 -7.49 -14.96
N THR A 47 -1.83 -7.84 -13.68
CA THR A 47 -2.97 -8.17 -12.81
C THR A 47 -3.07 -7.19 -11.66
N ARG A 48 -4.27 -7.02 -11.09
CA ARG A 48 -4.44 -6.25 -9.85
C ARG A 48 -3.62 -6.87 -8.73
N GLN A 49 -3.14 -6.02 -7.83
CA GLN A 49 -2.58 -6.42 -6.55
C GLN A 49 -3.65 -6.30 -5.47
N TYR A 50 -3.59 -7.18 -4.48
CA TYR A 50 -4.54 -7.26 -3.38
C TYR A 50 -3.82 -7.10 -2.04
N LEU A 51 -4.60 -7.23 -0.95
CA LEU A 51 -4.07 -7.11 0.41
C LEU A 51 -2.98 -8.14 0.71
N GLN A 52 -3.05 -9.33 0.10
CA GLN A 52 -2.03 -10.37 0.27
C GLN A 52 -0.66 -9.88 -0.21
N GLU A 53 -0.56 -9.32 -1.41
CA GLU A 53 0.71 -8.82 -1.95
C GLU A 53 1.22 -7.61 -1.18
N PHE A 54 0.32 -6.78 -0.62
CA PHE A 54 0.71 -5.70 0.29
C PHE A 54 1.32 -6.23 1.59
N ILE A 55 0.71 -7.24 2.19
CA ILE A 55 1.24 -7.87 3.42
C ILE A 55 2.61 -8.50 3.12
N GLU A 56 2.70 -9.32 2.08
CA GLU A 56 3.90 -10.10 1.76
C GLU A 56 5.08 -9.21 1.32
N ASN A 57 4.84 -8.25 0.42
CA ASN A 57 5.91 -7.50 -0.24
C ASN A 57 6.18 -6.13 0.38
N THR A 58 5.22 -5.55 1.10
CA THR A 58 5.33 -4.19 1.65
C THR A 58 5.40 -4.19 3.17
N LEU A 59 4.48 -4.86 3.87
CA LEU A 59 4.49 -4.89 5.34
C LEU A 59 5.52 -5.89 5.90
N LYS A 60 5.75 -7.00 5.21
CA LYS A 60 6.54 -8.14 5.66
C LYS A 60 6.03 -8.70 7.00
N ASP A 61 6.82 -8.57 8.06
CA ASP A 61 6.50 -8.95 9.44
C ASP A 61 5.63 -7.90 10.16
N GLY A 62 5.19 -6.85 9.45
CA GLY A 62 4.35 -5.78 9.97
C GLY A 62 5.10 -4.51 10.34
N ASN A 63 6.43 -4.51 10.37
CA ASN A 63 7.22 -3.39 10.86
C ASN A 63 7.84 -2.50 9.77
N LYS A 64 7.92 -2.98 8.52
CA LYS A 64 8.75 -2.31 7.49
C LYS A 64 8.16 -1.01 6.91
N ASN A 65 6.85 -0.98 6.69
CA ASN A 65 6.15 0.15 6.07
C ASN A 65 4.94 0.61 6.89
N TRP A 66 4.95 0.28 8.19
CA TRP A 66 3.91 0.67 9.14
C TRP A 66 4.48 1.63 10.19
N PRO A 67 3.79 2.74 10.53
CA PRO A 67 2.59 3.28 9.87
C PRO A 67 2.88 4.10 8.59
N THR A 68 4.15 4.30 8.26
CA THR A 68 4.61 5.17 7.17
C THR A 68 5.32 4.35 6.09
N SER A 69 4.98 4.59 4.83
CA SER A 69 5.63 3.97 3.67
C SER A 69 7.02 4.55 3.44
N LYS A 70 7.90 3.75 2.83
CA LYS A 70 9.24 4.16 2.42
C LYS A 70 9.26 4.50 0.93
N ALA A 71 9.85 5.63 0.55
CA ALA A 71 10.20 5.94 -0.83
C ALA A 71 11.62 5.44 -1.15
N ALA A 72 11.86 5.03 -2.40
CA ALA A 72 13.18 4.59 -2.87
C ALA A 72 14.23 5.73 -2.99
N GLY A 73 13.93 6.91 -2.42
CA GLY A 73 14.70 8.13 -2.54
C GLY A 73 14.16 9.10 -3.60
N VAL A 74 14.79 10.27 -3.69
CA VAL A 74 14.43 11.32 -4.66
C VAL A 74 15.13 11.01 -5.99
N ARG A 75 14.35 10.64 -7.01
CA ARG A 75 14.82 10.56 -8.40
C ARG A 75 14.32 11.79 -9.14
N ASN A 76 15.17 12.81 -9.29
CA ASN A 76 14.88 14.08 -9.98
C ASN A 76 13.58 14.81 -9.54
N GLY A 77 13.03 14.48 -8.37
CA GLY A 77 11.74 15.02 -7.90
C GLY A 77 10.50 14.31 -8.43
N ASP A 78 10.64 13.33 -9.33
CA ASP A 78 9.50 12.64 -9.94
C ASP A 78 8.97 11.47 -9.09
N ASN A 79 9.81 10.93 -8.18
CA ASN A 79 9.39 9.86 -7.30
C ASN A 79 8.55 10.39 -6.12
N PRO A 80 7.35 9.83 -5.85
CA PRO A 80 6.56 10.22 -4.70
C PRO A 80 7.35 10.05 -3.39
N PRO A 81 7.46 11.11 -2.55
CA PRO A 81 8.14 11.01 -1.27
C PRO A 81 7.29 10.25 -0.24
N SER A 82 7.95 9.69 0.76
CA SER A 82 7.29 9.18 1.97
C SER A 82 6.47 10.28 2.64
N LYS A 83 5.28 9.95 3.12
CA LYS A 83 4.43 10.88 3.88
C LYS A 83 4.11 10.29 5.24
N THR A 84 4.30 11.06 6.30
CA THR A 84 4.06 10.59 7.67
C THR A 84 2.65 10.01 7.83
N ASN A 85 2.63 8.76 8.29
CA ASN A 85 1.45 7.93 8.57
C ASN A 85 0.54 7.69 7.35
N ASP A 86 1.08 7.70 6.14
CA ASP A 86 0.29 7.48 4.91
C ASP A 86 -0.40 6.11 4.85
N ASN A 87 0.27 5.02 5.24
CA ASN A 87 -0.32 3.69 5.29
C ASN A 87 -1.40 3.56 6.37
N ALA A 88 -1.15 4.09 7.57
CA ALA A 88 -2.17 4.13 8.61
C ALA A 88 -3.42 4.89 8.16
N LYS A 89 -3.25 6.02 7.46
CA LYS A 89 -4.37 6.81 6.91
C LYS A 89 -5.08 6.09 5.76
N ALA A 90 -4.34 5.46 4.85
CA ALA A 90 -4.90 4.74 3.71
C ALA A 90 -5.76 3.56 4.20
N VAL A 91 -5.19 2.71 5.06
CA VAL A 91 -5.91 1.57 5.64
C VAL A 91 -7.12 2.04 6.44
N ALA A 92 -6.98 3.08 7.28
CA ALA A 92 -8.12 3.61 8.05
C ALA A 92 -9.23 4.16 7.13
N LYS A 93 -8.88 4.83 6.03
CA LYS A 93 -9.84 5.34 5.06
C LYS A 93 -10.62 4.19 4.42
N ASP A 94 -9.94 3.14 4.00
CA ASP A 94 -10.57 1.98 3.38
C ASP A 94 -11.50 1.26 4.37
N LEU A 95 -11.07 1.10 5.62
CA LEU A 95 -11.88 0.52 6.70
C LEU A 95 -13.16 1.33 7.00
N VAL A 96 -13.09 2.66 6.95
CA VAL A 96 -14.25 3.55 7.16
C VAL A 96 -15.21 3.52 5.97
N ALA A 97 -14.68 3.40 4.75
CA ALA A 97 -15.45 3.36 3.51
C ALA A 97 -16.23 2.06 3.29
N LEU A 98 -15.95 1.01 4.06
CA LEU A 98 -16.68 -0.25 4.01
C LEU A 98 -18.18 -0.08 4.25
N ASN A 99 -18.99 -0.87 3.56
CA ASN A 99 -20.42 -0.97 3.82
C ASN A 99 -20.71 -1.73 5.12
N SER A 100 -21.96 -1.73 5.60
CA SER A 100 -22.31 -2.31 6.90
C SER A 100 -21.97 -3.81 7.02
N GLU A 101 -22.13 -4.58 5.95
CA GLU A 101 -21.82 -6.02 5.94
C GLU A 101 -20.30 -6.26 6.00
N GLU A 102 -19.54 -5.54 5.17
CA GLU A 102 -18.07 -5.59 5.17
C GLU A 102 -17.48 -5.17 6.52
N LYS A 103 -18.07 -4.16 7.18
CA LYS A 103 -17.68 -3.73 8.53
C LYS A 103 -17.86 -4.84 9.56
N THR A 104 -18.98 -5.55 9.52
CA THR A 104 -19.23 -6.68 10.43
C THR A 104 -18.21 -7.81 10.22
N ILE A 105 -17.85 -8.11 8.97
CA ILE A 105 -16.83 -9.13 8.64
C ILE A 105 -15.46 -8.72 9.18
N VAL A 106 -15.01 -7.49 8.88
CA VAL A 106 -13.70 -7.01 9.33
C VAL A 106 -13.64 -6.89 10.85
N ALA A 107 -14.70 -6.43 11.51
CA ALA A 107 -14.76 -6.41 12.97
C ALA A 107 -14.63 -7.82 13.57
N GLY A 108 -15.27 -8.82 12.97
CA GLY A 108 -15.12 -10.22 13.39
C GLY A 108 -13.71 -10.77 13.17
N LEU A 109 -13.03 -10.38 12.10
CA LEU A 109 -11.63 -10.75 11.84
C LEU A 109 -10.68 -10.07 12.85
N LEU A 110 -10.88 -8.80 13.15
CA LEU A 110 -10.10 -8.06 14.16
C LEU A 110 -10.35 -8.59 15.57
N ALA A 111 -11.60 -8.99 15.88
CA ALA A 111 -11.95 -9.62 17.14
C ALA A 111 -11.20 -10.95 17.36
N LYS A 112 -10.97 -11.73 16.29
CA LYS A 112 -10.16 -12.95 16.39
C LYS A 112 -8.68 -12.65 16.67
N THR A 113 -8.16 -11.52 16.19
CA THR A 113 -6.78 -11.09 16.45
C THR A 113 -6.55 -10.74 17.92
N ILE A 114 -7.57 -10.22 18.62
CA ILE A 114 -7.48 -9.91 20.06
C ILE A 114 -7.65 -11.16 20.95
N GLU A 115 -8.40 -12.19 20.51
CA GLU A 115 -8.54 -13.46 21.24
C GLU A 115 -7.25 -14.32 21.18
N GLY A 116 -6.41 -14.13 20.17
CA GLY A 116 -5.13 -14.84 19.99
C GLY A 116 -3.90 -14.19 20.63
N GLY A 117 -4.05 -13.07 21.34
CA GLY A 117 -2.96 -12.48 22.14
C GLY A 117 -1.87 -11.74 21.35
N VAL A 118 -2.19 -11.08 20.24
CA VAL A 118 -1.33 -10.03 19.67
C VAL A 118 -2.05 -8.69 19.81
N VAL A 119 -1.74 -8.00 20.92
CA VAL A 119 -2.12 -6.61 21.12
C VAL A 119 -1.41 -5.79 20.04
N ILE A 120 -2.15 -5.27 19.06
CA ILE A 120 -1.68 -4.13 18.30
C ILE A 120 -1.74 -2.96 19.29
N GLU A 121 -0.62 -2.65 19.94
CA GLU A 121 -0.42 -1.38 20.65
C GLU A 121 -0.48 -0.26 19.62
N MET A 122 -1.70 0.11 19.23
CA MET A 122 -1.92 1.39 18.60
C MET A 122 -1.71 2.40 19.71
N CYS A 123 -0.49 2.94 19.82
CA CYS A 123 -0.14 4.02 20.75
C CYS A 123 -1.05 5.24 20.50
N LEU A 124 -2.28 5.20 21.00
CA LEU A 124 -3.03 6.36 21.40
C LEU A 124 -2.34 6.84 22.66
N SER A 125 -1.30 7.65 22.52
CA SER A 125 -0.74 8.40 23.63
C SER A 125 -1.89 9.20 24.26
N PRO A 126 -2.29 8.94 25.51
CA PRO A 126 -3.19 9.83 26.21
C PRO A 126 -2.35 11.06 26.56
N SER A 127 -2.45 12.11 25.75
CA SER A 127 -1.94 13.42 26.14
C SER A 127 -2.82 13.90 27.31
N THR A 128 -2.21 13.94 28.49
CA THR A 128 -2.70 14.59 29.70
C THR A 128 -2.96 16.07 29.46
#